data_AF-A0A933ZRB1-F1
#
_entry.id   AF-A0A933ZRB1-F1
#
_cell.length_a   1.000
_cell.length_b   1.000
_cell.length_c   1.000
_cell.angle_alpha   90.00
_cell.angle_beta   90.00
_cell.angle_gamma   90.00
#
_symmetry.space_group_name_H-M   'P 1'
#
loop_
_entity.id
_entity.type
_entity.pdbx_description
1 polymer ?
#
loop_
_entity_poly.entity_id
_entity_poly.type
_entity_poly.pdbx_seq_one_letter_code
_entity_poly.pdbx_strand_id
1 'polypeptide(L)'
;MADQTRYVRPTVGGWLRPLILGTFITTYVSVAIYAFVFNMGFIGPWIALAIGLAVGTAWATVYALLLGLIDLCLLWLKLRRLPVGWSGWLNTAASAFAVHVVYAIVKPHSFYKLGVWGIAAAIAVPMLVAAIGARVAGGKKI
;
A
#
# COMPACT_ATOMS: atom_id res chain seq x y z
N MET A 1 -11.78 9.92 -36.52
CA MET A 1 -11.58 11.13 -35.69
C MET A 1 -10.55 10.78 -34.64
N ALA A 2 -9.34 11.32 -34.76
CA ALA A 2 -8.28 11.07 -33.79
C ALA A 2 -8.66 11.78 -32.48
N ASP A 3 -8.97 11.00 -31.45
CA ASP A 3 -9.18 11.51 -30.09
C ASP A 3 -7.85 12.14 -29.65
N GLN A 4 -7.77 13.47 -29.75
CA GLN A 4 -6.67 14.26 -29.22
C GLN A 4 -6.75 14.15 -27.70
N THR A 5 -6.22 13.05 -27.17
CA THR A 5 -6.05 12.84 -25.73
C THR A 5 -5.20 13.99 -25.20
N ARG A 6 -5.90 14.98 -24.65
CA ARG A 6 -5.32 16.19 -24.06
C ARG A 6 -4.19 15.77 -23.13
N TYR A 7 -2.95 16.16 -23.48
CA TYR A 7 -1.81 15.96 -22.59
C TYR A 7 -2.02 16.84 -21.35
N VAL A 8 -2.60 16.26 -20.30
CA VAL A 8 -2.71 16.90 -19.00
C VAL A 8 -1.41 16.65 -18.27
N ARG A 9 -0.65 17.72 -17.98
CA ARG A 9 0.55 17.61 -17.14
C ARG A 9 0.15 16.96 -15.81
N PRO A 10 0.81 15.87 -15.40
CA PRO A 10 0.51 15.26 -14.11
C PRO A 10 0.81 16.27 -13.01
N THR A 11 -0.24 16.67 -12.27
CA THR A 11 -0.10 17.56 -11.13
C THR A 11 0.39 16.75 -9.93
N VAL A 12 1.09 17.42 -9.00
CA VAL A 12 1.51 16.80 -7.73
C VAL A 12 0.29 16.21 -7.00
N GLY A 13 -0.86 16.90 -7.01
CA GLY A 13 -2.11 16.39 -6.47
C GLY A 13 -2.65 15.15 -7.19
N GLY A 14 -2.46 15.05 -8.51
CA GLY A 14 -2.86 13.87 -9.31
C GLY A 14 -2.07 12.60 -8.99
N TRP A 15 -0.86 12.75 -8.46
CA TRP A 15 -0.01 11.65 -7.96
C TRP A 15 -0.26 11.37 -6.48
N LEU A 16 -0.29 12.41 -5.64
CA LEU A 16 -0.46 12.25 -4.19
C LEU A 16 -1.83 11.68 -3.81
N ARG A 17 -2.91 12.08 -4.49
CA ARG A 17 -4.27 11.60 -4.17
C ARG A 17 -4.38 10.07 -4.23
N PRO A 18 -4.08 9.39 -5.35
CA PRO A 18 -4.16 7.94 -5.40
C PRO A 18 -3.16 7.27 -4.46
N LEU A 19 -1.98 7.85 -4.26
CA LEU A 19 -0.94 7.31 -3.40
C LEU A 19 -1.38 7.29 -1.92
N ILE A 20 -1.90 8.41 -1.42
CA ILE A 20 -2.33 8.52 -0.02
C ILE A 20 -3.68 7.82 0.16
N LEU A 21 -4.71 8.27 -0.57
CA LEU A 21 -6.07 7.77 -0.36
C LEU A 21 -6.20 6.31 -0.74
N GLY A 22 -5.53 5.85 -1.81
CA GLY A 22 -5.56 4.45 -2.21
C GLY A 22 -5.01 3.54 -1.11
N THR A 23 -3.90 3.95 -0.48
CA THR A 23 -3.32 3.19 0.64
C THR A 23 -4.25 3.12 1.84
N PHE A 24 -4.85 4.25 2.23
CA PHE A 24 -5.76 4.32 3.38
C PHE A 24 -7.05 3.54 3.14
N ILE A 25 -7.71 3.75 1.99
CA ILE A 25 -8.96 3.05 1.63
C ILE A 25 -8.72 1.54 1.62
N THR A 26 -7.67 1.07 0.96
CA THR A 26 -7.36 -0.36 0.92
C THR A 26 -7.11 -0.91 2.31
N THR A 27 -6.32 -0.22 3.14
CA THR A 27 -6.03 -0.66 4.50
C THR A 27 -7.31 -0.76 5.34
N TYR A 28 -8.17 0.25 5.28
CA TYR A 28 -9.41 0.26 6.05
C TYR A 28 -10.39 -0.82 5.58
N VAL A 29 -10.48 -1.05 4.28
CA VAL A 29 -11.27 -2.14 3.71
C VAL A 29 -10.73 -3.49 4.18
N SER A 30 -9.41 -3.71 4.13
CA SER A 30 -8.78 -4.95 4.62
C SER A 30 -9.03 -5.17 6.11
N VAL A 31 -8.92 -4.13 6.93
CA VAL A 31 -9.22 -4.19 8.37
C VAL A 31 -10.69 -4.52 8.62
N ALA A 32 -11.61 -3.87 7.89
CA ALA A 32 -13.04 -4.13 8.01
C ALA A 32 -13.37 -5.58 7.64
N ILE A 33 -12.83 -6.07 6.52
CA ILE A 33 -12.98 -7.47 6.11
C ILE A 33 -12.47 -8.39 7.23
N TYR A 34 -11.29 -8.13 7.79
CA TYR A 34 -10.77 -8.92 8.90
C TYR A 34 -11.70 -8.93 10.12
N ALA A 35 -12.15 -7.75 10.56
CA ALA A 35 -12.96 -7.58 11.76
C ALA A 35 -14.33 -8.27 11.69
N PHE A 36 -14.95 -8.32 10.50
CA PHE A 36 -16.30 -8.86 10.33
C PHE A 36 -16.36 -10.27 9.71
N VAL A 37 -15.35 -10.67 8.92
CA VAL A 37 -15.36 -11.96 8.22
C VAL A 37 -14.45 -12.99 8.88
N PHE A 38 -13.27 -12.58 9.33
CA PHE A 38 -12.22 -13.51 9.81
C PHE A 38 -12.04 -13.52 11.32
N ASN A 39 -12.69 -12.62 12.04
CA ASN A 39 -12.61 -12.56 13.49
C ASN A 39 -13.35 -13.75 14.11
N MET A 40 -12.61 -14.80 14.47
CA MET A 40 -13.13 -16.07 15.02
C MET A 40 -13.61 -15.97 16.48
N GLY A 41 -14.18 -14.83 16.89
CA GLY A 41 -14.80 -14.65 18.21
C GLY A 41 -13.86 -14.30 19.36
N PHE A 42 -12.59 -13.98 19.10
CA PHE A 42 -11.62 -13.62 20.14
C PHE A 42 -11.92 -12.25 20.78
N ILE A 43 -12.44 -11.30 20.01
CA ILE A 43 -12.76 -9.93 20.43
C ILE A 43 -14.03 -9.50 19.68
N GLY A 44 -14.88 -8.64 20.26
CA GLY A 44 -16.04 -8.09 19.56
C GLY A 44 -15.65 -7.39 18.24
N PRO A 45 -16.40 -7.56 17.14
CA PRO A 45 -16.01 -7.09 15.80
C PRO A 45 -15.77 -5.58 15.75
N TRP A 46 -16.54 -4.79 16.49
CA TRP A 46 -16.35 -3.34 16.58
C TRP A 46 -15.06 -2.92 17.31
N ILE A 47 -14.63 -3.69 18.31
CA ILE A 47 -13.37 -3.44 19.03
C ILE A 47 -12.20 -3.85 18.13
N ALA A 48 -12.30 -4.99 17.46
CA ALA A 48 -11.30 -5.43 16.48
C ALA A 48 -11.16 -4.41 15.33
N LEU A 49 -12.28 -3.84 14.87
CA LEU A 49 -12.29 -2.76 13.88
C LEU A 49 -11.60 -1.50 14.41
N ALA A 50 -11.94 -1.03 15.62
CA ALA A 50 -11.35 0.18 16.19
C ALA A 50 -9.82 0.07 16.37
N ILE A 51 -9.35 -1.04 16.96
CA ILE A 51 -7.92 -1.32 17.14
C ILE A 51 -7.25 -1.46 15.78
N GLY A 52 -7.87 -2.22 14.87
CA GLY A 52 -7.35 -2.44 13.52
C GLY A 52 -7.24 -1.15 12.71
N LEU A 53 -8.19 -0.22 12.84
CA LEU A 53 -8.13 1.08 12.15
C LEU A 53 -7.04 1.98 12.74
N ALA A 54 -6.83 1.96 14.06
CA ALA A 54 -5.74 2.71 14.68
C ALA A 54 -4.36 2.21 14.20
N VAL A 55 -4.13 0.90 14.25
CA VAL A 55 -2.88 0.28 13.77
C VAL A 55 -2.75 0.44 12.25
N GLY A 56 -3.85 0.24 11.52
CA GLY A 56 -3.93 0.39 10.07
C GLY A 56 -3.62 1.81 9.61
N THR A 57 -3.97 2.84 10.38
CA THR A 57 -3.62 4.24 10.09
C THR A 57 -2.10 4.45 10.12
N ALA A 58 -1.44 3.95 11.16
CA ALA A 58 0.01 4.01 11.28
C ALA A 58 0.68 3.25 10.13
N TRP A 59 0.19 2.04 9.83
CA TRP A 59 0.68 1.23 8.73
C TRP A 59 0.50 1.94 7.37
N ALA A 60 -0.68 2.47 7.08
CA ALA A 60 -1.01 3.15 5.83
C ALA A 60 -0.15 4.40 5.63
N THR A 61 0.13 5.12 6.72
CA THR A 61 1.02 6.29 6.71
C THR A 61 2.44 5.89 6.30
N VAL A 62 3.00 4.87 6.96
CA VAL A 62 4.34 4.37 6.64
C VAL A 62 4.42 3.85 5.21
N TYR A 63 3.42 3.10 4.76
CA TYR A 63 3.40 2.54 3.41
C TYR A 63 3.25 3.62 2.33
N ALA A 64 2.42 4.63 2.56
CA ALA A 64 2.29 5.77 1.66
C ALA A 64 3.61 6.54 1.54
N LEU A 65 4.31 6.79 2.65
CA LEU A 65 5.64 7.40 2.64
C LEU A 65 6.65 6.56 1.84
N LEU A 66 6.63 5.24 2.03
CA LEU A 66 7.51 4.33 1.31
C LEU A 66 7.24 4.35 -0.20
N LEU A 67 5.98 4.28 -0.63
CA LEU A 67 5.59 4.41 -2.03
C LEU A 67 6.04 5.75 -2.61
N GLY A 68 5.87 6.84 -1.86
CA GLY A 68 6.29 8.16 -2.27
C GLY A 68 7.80 8.26 -2.49
N LEU A 69 8.57 7.71 -1.56
CA LEU A 69 10.03 7.68 -1.67
C LEU A 69 10.50 6.87 -2.89
N ILE A 70 9.89 5.72 -3.14
CA ILE A 70 10.21 4.88 -4.31
C ILE A 70 9.86 5.59 -5.61
N ASP A 71 8.67 6.22 -5.69
CA ASP A 71 8.26 6.99 -6.87
C ASP A 71 9.25 8.12 -7.18
N LEU A 72 9.67 8.87 -6.15
CA LEU A 72 10.65 9.94 -6.29
C LEU A 72 12.04 9.41 -6.69
N CYS A 73 12.48 8.28 -6.14
CA CYS A 73 13.74 7.65 -6.49
C CYS A 73 13.74 7.17 -7.96
N LEU A 74 12.67 6.51 -8.41
CA LEU A 74 12.53 6.04 -9.78
C LEU A 74 12.43 7.20 -10.78
N LEU A 75 11.80 8.32 -10.39
CA LEU A 75 11.77 9.54 -11.19
C LEU A 75 13.16 10.19 -11.26
N TRP A 76 13.88 10.26 -10.14
CA TRP A 76 15.22 10.84 -10.05
C TRP A 76 16.23 10.06 -10.91
N LEU A 77 16.16 8.73 -10.88
CA LEU A 77 16.94 7.84 -11.75
C LEU A 77 16.47 7.85 -13.22
N LYS A 78 15.46 8.66 -13.55
CA LYS A 78 14.82 8.74 -14.87
C LYS A 78 14.31 7.40 -15.41
N LEU A 79 13.98 6.47 -14.51
CA LEU A 79 13.53 5.13 -14.88
C LEU A 79 12.04 5.12 -15.21
N ARG A 80 11.21 5.86 -14.44
CA ARG A 80 9.74 5.85 -14.59
C ARG A 80 9.07 7.19 -14.30
N ARG A 81 7.87 7.35 -14.87
CA ARG A 81 6.97 8.47 -14.62
C ARG A 81 6.12 8.22 -13.38
N LEU A 82 5.74 9.29 -12.70
CA LEU A 82 4.85 9.22 -11.54
C LEU A 82 3.50 8.60 -11.91
N PRO A 83 2.98 7.66 -11.10
CA PRO A 83 1.69 7.04 -11.34
C PRO A 83 0.54 8.04 -11.08
N VAL A 84 -0.33 8.23 -12.08
CA VAL A 84 -1.46 9.16 -12.01
C VAL A 84 -2.75 8.55 -12.55
N GLY A 85 -3.89 9.15 -12.20
CA GLY A 85 -5.21 8.72 -12.65
C GLY A 85 -5.53 7.29 -12.20
N TRP A 86 -6.35 6.59 -12.99
CA TRP A 86 -6.81 5.23 -12.67
C TRP A 86 -5.65 4.23 -12.45
N SER A 87 -4.60 4.34 -13.25
CA SER A 87 -3.41 3.49 -13.11
C SER A 87 -2.73 3.69 -11.75
N GLY A 88 -2.66 4.92 -11.24
CA GLY A 88 -2.09 5.19 -9.92
C GLY A 88 -2.96 4.66 -8.77
N TRP A 89 -4.29 4.74 -8.92
CA TRP A 89 -5.24 4.17 -7.96
C TRP A 89 -5.08 2.65 -7.88
N LEU A 90 -5.19 1.96 -9.02
CA LEU A 90 -5.09 0.50 -9.07
C LEU A 90 -3.74 0.01 -8.58
N ASN A 91 -2.65 0.65 -9.01
CA ASN A 91 -1.31 0.24 -8.63
C ASN A 91 -1.09 0.37 -7.11
N THR A 92 -1.52 1.49 -6.53
CA THR A 92 -1.41 1.72 -5.09
C THR A 92 -2.28 0.75 -4.31
N ALA A 93 -3.56 0.62 -4.66
CA ALA A 93 -4.50 -0.27 -3.99
C ALA A 93 -4.07 -1.74 -4.08
N ALA A 94 -3.69 -2.22 -5.27
CA ALA A 94 -3.24 -3.59 -5.46
C ALA A 94 -1.97 -3.89 -4.66
N SER A 95 -1.01 -2.95 -4.62
CA SER A 95 0.21 -3.12 -3.84
C SER A 95 -0.07 -3.19 -2.33
N ALA A 96 -0.90 -2.29 -1.80
CA ALA A 96 -1.26 -2.28 -0.39
C ALA A 96 -2.04 -3.56 -0.03
N PHE A 97 -2.97 -3.98 -0.88
CA PHE A 97 -3.75 -5.20 -0.67
C PHE A 97 -2.86 -6.45 -0.68
N ALA A 98 -1.90 -6.54 -1.61
CA ALA A 98 -0.96 -7.64 -1.68
C ALA A 98 -0.17 -7.80 -0.37
N VAL A 99 0.26 -6.70 0.25
CA VAL A 99 0.93 -6.77 1.56
C VAL A 99 0.01 -7.31 2.66
N HIS A 100 -1.25 -6.88 2.70
CA HIS A 100 -2.22 -7.40 3.67
C HIS A 100 -2.50 -8.89 3.48
N VAL A 101 -2.57 -9.36 2.24
CA VAL A 101 -2.68 -10.80 1.93
C VAL A 101 -1.46 -11.55 2.44
N VAL A 102 -0.25 -11.01 2.24
CA VAL A 102 0.97 -11.61 2.78
C VAL A 102 0.91 -11.69 4.30
N TYR A 103 0.45 -10.65 5.00
CA TYR A 103 0.32 -10.69 6.47
C TYR A 103 -0.75 -11.66 6.98
N ALA A 104 -1.80 -11.90 6.20
CA ALA A 104 -2.82 -12.88 6.53
C ALA A 104 -2.26 -14.31 6.51
N ILE A 105 -1.34 -14.60 5.58
CA ILE A 105 -0.68 -15.91 5.45
C ILE A 105 0.52 -16.00 6.41
N VAL A 106 1.38 -14.98 6.38
CA VAL A 106 2.64 -14.87 7.12
C VAL A 106 2.45 -13.85 8.23
N LYS A 107 2.01 -14.34 9.39
CA LYS A 107 1.75 -13.52 10.57
C LYS A 107 3.07 -12.93 11.11
N PRO A 108 3.29 -11.59 11.09
CA PRO A 108 4.57 -11.00 11.48
C PRO A 108 4.95 -11.27 12.93
N HIS A 109 3.96 -11.40 13.82
CA HIS A 109 4.19 -11.71 15.22
C HIS A 109 4.77 -13.12 15.45
N SER A 110 4.71 -14.03 14.46
CA SER A 110 5.27 -15.38 14.59
C SER A 110 6.81 -15.38 14.59
N PHE A 111 7.45 -14.29 14.13
CA PHE A 111 8.91 -14.14 14.06
C PHE A 111 9.55 -13.66 15.36
N TYR A 112 8.82 -13.64 16.48
CA TYR A 112 9.33 -13.20 17.79
C TYR A 112 10.60 -13.94 18.24
N LYS A 113 10.78 -15.20 17.82
CA LYS A 113 11.97 -16.01 18.12
C LYS A 113 13.25 -15.47 17.48
N LEU A 114 13.15 -14.65 16.43
CA LEU A 114 14.25 -13.96 15.78
C LEU A 114 14.51 -12.56 16.39
N GLY A 115 13.84 -12.24 17.50
CA GLY A 115 13.89 -10.94 18.15
C GLY A 115 13.09 -9.85 17.43
N VAL A 116 13.19 -8.62 17.96
CA VAL A 116 12.45 -7.45 17.45
C VAL A 116 12.77 -7.17 15.98
N TRP A 117 14.02 -7.40 15.56
CA TRP A 117 14.45 -7.23 14.17
C TRP A 117 13.81 -8.25 13.21
N GLY A 118 13.53 -9.47 13.67
CA GLY A 118 12.81 -10.46 12.88
C GLY A 118 11.37 -10.04 12.58
N ILE A 119 10.68 -9.49 13.59
CA ILE A 119 9.33 -8.92 13.41
C ILE A 119 9.38 -7.70 12.48
N ALA A 120 10.35 -6.81 12.69
CA ALA A 120 10.52 -5.63 11.83
C ALA A 120 10.77 -6.02 10.37
N ALA A 121 11.62 -7.02 10.11
CA ALA A 121 11.87 -7.54 8.77
C ALA A 121 10.61 -8.18 8.16
N ALA A 122 9.86 -8.97 8.93
CA ALA A 122 8.62 -9.60 8.48
C ALA A 122 7.54 -8.57 8.08
N ILE A 123 7.59 -7.35 8.63
CA ILE A 123 6.73 -6.23 8.23
C ILE A 123 7.35 -5.49 7.03
N ALA A 124 8.61 -5.07 7.13
CA ALA A 124 9.23 -4.18 6.14
C ALA A 124 9.47 -4.85 4.78
N VAL A 125 9.84 -6.14 4.75
CA VAL A 125 10.19 -6.84 3.50
C VAL A 125 8.99 -6.96 2.56
N PRO A 126 7.80 -7.44 2.98
CA PRO A 126 6.62 -7.45 2.12
C PRO A 126 6.25 -6.05 1.61
N MET A 127 6.36 -5.01 2.46
CA MET A 127 6.10 -3.63 2.06
C MET A 127 7.05 -3.18 0.94
N LEU A 128 8.36 -3.40 1.11
CA LEU A 128 9.36 -3.02 0.12
C LEU A 128 9.18 -3.78 -1.20
N VAL A 129 8.97 -5.10 -1.12
CA VAL A 129 8.80 -5.95 -2.31
C VAL A 129 7.54 -5.56 -3.08
N ALA A 130 6.42 -5.36 -2.39
CA ALA A 130 5.17 -4.95 -3.04
C ALA A 130 5.26 -3.54 -3.63
N ALA A 131 5.87 -2.59 -2.92
CA ALA A 131 6.04 -1.22 -3.39
C ALA A 131 6.96 -1.16 -4.63
N ILE A 132 8.15 -1.76 -4.56
CA ILE A 132 9.08 -1.83 -5.69
C ILE A 132 8.44 -2.59 -6.85
N GLY A 133 7.87 -3.77 -6.58
CA GLY A 133 7.23 -4.61 -7.59
C GLY A 133 6.10 -3.88 -8.30
N ALA A 134 5.21 -3.21 -7.57
CA ALA A 134 4.11 -2.46 -8.15
C ALA A 134 4.62 -1.28 -9.00
N ARG A 135 5.58 -0.50 -8.51
CA ARG A 135 6.10 0.67 -9.25
C ARG A 135 6.95 0.29 -10.45
N VAL A 136 7.71 -0.80 -10.37
CA VAL A 136 8.52 -1.33 -11.47
C VAL A 136 7.66 -2.10 -12.48
N ALA A 137 6.65 -2.86 -12.09
CA ALA A 137 5.81 -3.58 -13.04
C ALA A 137 4.78 -2.65 -13.71
N GLY A 138 4.13 -1.79 -12.92
CA GLY A 138 2.98 -0.98 -13.38
C GLY A 138 3.29 0.47 -13.76
N GLY A 139 4.49 0.98 -13.50
CA GLY A 139 4.86 2.34 -13.88
C GLY A 139 5.11 2.48 -15.39
N LYS A 140 4.83 3.64 -15.99
CA LYS A 140 5.24 3.89 -17.38
C LYS A 140 6.71 4.32 -17.42
N LYS A 141 7.49 3.77 -18.35
CA LYS A 141 8.87 4.23 -18.61
C LYS A 141 8.85 5.69 -19.08
N ILE A 142 9.92 6.43 -18.79
CA ILE A 142 10.04 7.84 -19.21
C ILE A 142 10.19 7.93 -20.72
#